data_AF-A0A7K3RPE6-F1
#
_entry.id   AF-A0A7K3RPE6-F1
#
_cell.length_a   1.000
_cell.length_b   1.000
_cell.length_c   1.000
_cell.angle_alpha   90.00
_cell.angle_beta   90.00
_cell.angle_gamma   90.00
#
_symmetry.space_group_name_H-M   'P 1'
#
loop_
_entity.id
_entity.type
_entity.pdbx_description
1 polymer ?
#
loop_
_entity_poly.entity_id
_entity_poly.type
_entity_poly.pdbx_seq_one_letter_code
_entity_poly.pdbx_strand_id
1 'polypeptide(L)'
;EGLAALETPWDPPAGPFDRARPALAAAGFPRFTPWRNHLTHPAGSLQLRFGQDLRWYGYESDPGADDWWPRAAPDPDPVSALEALLAGDSVPDTAGDDDPHYVR
;
A
#
# COMPACT_ATOMS: atom_id res chain seq x y z
N GLU A 1 -4.94 -14.56 6.84
CA GLU A 1 -5.00 -14.89 5.40
C GLU A 1 -4.53 -13.79 4.43
N GLY A 2 -4.69 -12.47 4.69
CA GLY A 2 -4.29 -11.41 3.73
C GLY A 2 -2.81 -10.99 3.73
N LEU A 3 -2.11 -11.13 4.87
CA LEU A 3 -0.72 -10.66 5.04
C LEU A 3 0.32 -11.53 4.31
N ALA A 4 0.10 -12.84 4.18
CA ALA A 4 1.06 -13.76 3.53
C ALA A 4 1.26 -13.48 2.02
N ALA A 5 0.30 -12.79 1.39
CA ALA A 5 0.38 -12.38 -0.01
C ALA A 5 1.24 -11.12 -0.22
N LEU A 6 1.63 -10.41 0.84
CA LEU A 6 2.45 -9.20 0.76
C LEU A 6 3.94 -9.53 0.61
N GLU A 7 4.35 -10.75 0.95
CA GLU A 7 5.73 -11.26 0.78
C GLU A 7 5.86 -12.23 -0.41
N THR A 8 4.76 -12.85 -0.84
CA THR A 8 4.77 -13.79 -1.98
C THR A 8 4.34 -13.10 -3.27
N PRO A 9 5.24 -12.91 -4.25
CA PRO A 9 4.91 -12.30 -5.53
C PRO A 9 3.94 -13.20 -6.29
N TRP A 10 2.67 -12.83 -6.33
CA TRP A 10 1.65 -13.54 -7.10
C TRP A 10 1.28 -12.71 -8.34
N ASP A 11 0.86 -13.39 -9.40
CA ASP A 11 0.40 -12.75 -10.64
C ASP A 11 -1.10 -12.44 -10.48
N PRO A 12 -1.51 -11.17 -10.29
CA PRO A 12 -2.91 -10.83 -10.21
C PRO A 12 -3.58 -11.12 -11.55
N PRO A 13 -4.81 -11.67 -11.59
CA PRO A 13 -5.55 -11.76 -12.82
C PRO A 13 -5.66 -10.36 -13.45
N ALA A 14 -5.37 -10.26 -14.75
CA ALA A 14 -5.38 -9.01 -15.50
C ALA A 14 -6.69 -8.24 -15.24
N GLY A 15 -6.61 -7.07 -14.59
CA GLY A 15 -7.79 -6.29 -14.24
C GLY A 15 -7.58 -5.25 -13.14
N PRO A 16 -7.72 -5.58 -11.84
CA PRO A 16 -7.69 -4.58 -10.77
C PRO A 16 -6.34 -3.86 -10.64
N PHE A 17 -5.23 -4.61 -10.75
CA PHE A 17 -3.88 -4.05 -10.65
C PHE A 17 -3.56 -3.09 -11.81
N ASP A 18 -3.83 -3.49 -13.06
CA ASP A 18 -3.60 -2.65 -14.24
C ASP A 18 -4.44 -1.36 -14.25
N ARG A 19 -5.63 -1.39 -13.65
CA ARG A 19 -6.52 -0.22 -13.54
C ARG A 19 -6.05 0.81 -12.50
N ALA A 20 -5.15 0.44 -11.59
CA ALA A 20 -4.69 1.37 -10.56
C ALA A 20 -3.85 2.51 -11.12
N ARG A 21 -2.94 2.22 -12.05
CA ARG A 21 -2.08 3.24 -12.67
C ARG A 21 -2.86 4.35 -13.39
N PRO A 22 -3.83 4.05 -14.28
CA PRO A 22 -4.64 5.10 -14.89
C PRO A 22 -5.54 5.81 -13.87
N ALA A 23 -6.02 5.13 -12.81
CA ALA A 23 -6.79 5.78 -11.75
C ALA A 23 -5.96 6.82 -10.98
N LEU A 24 -4.75 6.46 -10.55
CA LEU A 24 -3.81 7.37 -9.87
C LEU A 24 -3.44 8.56 -10.76
N ALA A 25 -3.18 8.32 -12.05
CA ALA A 25 -2.88 9.38 -12.99
C ALA A 25 -4.08 10.33 -13.20
N ALA A 26 -5.30 9.80 -13.26
CA ALA A 26 -6.52 10.59 -13.40
C ALA A 26 -6.81 11.46 -12.16
N ALA A 27 -6.43 10.99 -10.96
CA ALA A 27 -6.49 11.75 -9.72
C ALA A 27 -5.34 12.77 -9.57
N GLY A 28 -4.42 12.86 -10.54
CA GLY A 28 -3.34 13.85 -10.54
C GLY A 28 -2.08 13.42 -9.79
N PHE A 29 -1.99 12.17 -9.35
CA PHE A 29 -0.78 11.63 -8.72
C PHE A 29 0.32 11.36 -9.75
N PRO A 30 1.60 11.35 -9.33
CA PRO A 30 2.69 11.04 -10.24
C PRO A 30 2.62 9.60 -10.74
N ARG A 31 3.43 9.29 -11.75
CA ARG A 31 3.52 7.93 -12.28
C ARG A 31 4.27 7.04 -11.29
N PHE A 32 3.54 6.13 -10.67
CA PHE A 32 4.12 5.07 -9.82
C PHE A 32 4.86 4.04 -10.69
N THR A 33 5.95 3.52 -10.16
CA THR A 33 6.74 2.44 -10.78
C THR A 33 6.16 1.09 -10.37
N PRO A 34 5.62 0.30 -11.31
CA PRO A 34 5.12 -1.03 -10.99
C PRO A 34 6.26 -2.04 -10.88
N TRP A 35 6.21 -2.87 -9.84
CA TRP A 35 7.06 -4.05 -9.70
C TRP A 35 6.27 -5.17 -9.04
N ARG A 36 5.93 -6.21 -9.82
CA ARG A 36 5.06 -7.31 -9.38
C ARG A 36 3.72 -6.74 -8.88
N ASN A 37 3.34 -7.02 -7.63
CA ASN A 37 2.14 -6.54 -6.96
C ASN A 37 2.34 -5.18 -6.24
N HIS A 38 3.45 -4.48 -6.50
CA HIS A 38 3.78 -3.22 -5.86
C HIS A 38 3.72 -2.05 -6.84
N LEU A 39 3.27 -0.90 -6.35
CA LEU A 39 3.37 0.40 -7.00
C LEU A 39 4.19 1.31 -6.08
N THR A 40 5.40 1.69 -6.49
CA THR A 40 6.29 2.55 -5.71
C THR A 40 6.20 4.00 -6.19
N HIS A 41 6.03 4.93 -5.25
CA HIS A 41 6.01 6.37 -5.52
C HIS A 41 7.42 6.83 -5.98
N PRO A 42 7.54 7.79 -6.93
CA PRO A 42 8.84 8.22 -7.44
C PRO A 42 9.78 8.84 -6.40
N ALA A 43 9.24 9.35 -5.28
CA ALA A 43 10.07 9.82 -4.16
C ALA A 43 10.70 8.68 -3.35
N GLY A 44 10.26 7.43 -3.55
CA GLY A 44 10.82 6.25 -2.91
C GLY A 44 10.36 5.99 -1.47
N SER A 45 9.56 6.87 -0.87
CA SER A 45 9.09 6.76 0.53
C SER A 45 7.70 6.17 0.70
N LEU A 46 6.92 5.99 -0.37
CA LEU A 46 5.56 5.46 -0.32
C LEU A 46 5.38 4.32 -1.32
N GLN A 47 4.65 3.29 -0.94
CA GLN A 47 4.38 2.13 -1.77
C GLN A 47 2.96 1.60 -1.52
N LEU A 48 2.24 1.29 -2.59
CA LEU A 48 0.99 0.54 -2.52
C LEU A 48 1.27 -0.93 -2.86
N ARG A 49 0.80 -1.86 -2.04
CA ARG A 49 0.90 -3.30 -2.29
C ARG A 49 -0.48 -3.90 -2.50
N PHE A 50 -0.65 -4.66 -3.57
CA PHE A 50 -1.92 -5.30 -3.90
C PHE A 50 -1.99 -6.71 -3.29
N GLY A 51 -2.96 -6.91 -2.40
CA GLY A 51 -3.24 -8.18 -1.74
C GLY A 51 -4.12 -9.11 -2.57
N GLN A 52 -4.11 -10.40 -2.23
CA GLN A 52 -4.99 -11.41 -2.83
C GLN A 52 -6.47 -11.22 -2.50
N ASP A 53 -6.76 -10.42 -1.48
CA ASP A 53 -8.11 -9.99 -1.09
C ASP A 53 -8.65 -8.82 -1.94
N LEU A 54 -7.94 -8.47 -3.02
CA LEU A 54 -8.26 -7.39 -3.94
C LEU A 54 -8.24 -6.00 -3.28
N ARG A 55 -7.41 -5.83 -2.24
CA ARG A 55 -7.21 -4.56 -1.55
C ARG A 55 -5.79 -4.04 -1.71
N TRP A 56 -5.67 -2.73 -1.62
CA TRP A 56 -4.43 -1.98 -1.63
C TRP A 56 -4.02 -1.63 -0.22
N TYR A 57 -2.81 -2.01 0.14
CA TYR A 57 -2.19 -1.72 1.42
C TYR A 57 -1.18 -0.60 1.22
N GLY A 58 -1.33 0.49 1.97
CA GLY A 58 -0.40 1.61 1.96
C GLY A 58 0.78 1.36 2.90
N TYR A 59 1.99 1.41 2.34
CA TYR A 59 3.26 1.28 3.06
C TYR A 59 4.06 2.58 2.95
N GLU A 60 4.74 2.92 4.04
CA GLU A 60 5.71 3.99 4.11
C GLU A 60 7.09 3.40 4.42
N SER A 61 8.12 4.03 3.89
CA SER A 61 9.52 3.80 4.24
C SER A 61 10.21 5.14 4.49
N ASP A 62 11.26 5.09 5.30
CA ASP A 62 12.18 6.21 5.39
C ASP A 62 12.90 6.44 4.05
N PRO A 63 13.26 7.69 3.70
CA PRO A 63 13.96 7.98 2.46
C PRO A 63 15.28 7.22 2.35
N GLY A 64 15.35 6.27 1.42
CA GLY A 64 16.53 5.43 1.20
C GLY A 64 16.65 4.23 2.14
N ALA A 65 15.63 3.94 2.94
CA ALA A 65 15.53 2.70 3.71
C ALA A 65 14.82 1.60 2.92
N ASP A 66 15.25 0.35 3.15
CA ASP A 66 14.60 -0.85 2.61
C ASP A 66 13.49 -1.37 3.54
N ASP A 67 13.34 -0.78 4.73
CA ASP A 67 12.30 -1.11 5.69
C ASP A 67 10.99 -0.41 5.33
N TRP A 68 9.90 -1.19 5.27
CA TRP A 68 8.56 -0.72 4.93
C TRP A 68 7.57 -1.14 5.99
N TRP A 69 6.77 -0.20 6.50
CA TRP A 69 5.72 -0.48 7.48
C TRP A 69 4.34 -0.04 6.96
N PRO A 70 3.27 -0.78 7.25
CA PRO A 70 1.92 -0.42 6.84
C PRO A 70 1.45 0.83 7.58
N ARG A 71 0.85 1.79 6.86
CA ARG A 71 0.43 3.10 7.43
C ARG A 71 -0.97 3.55 7.07
N ALA A 72 -1.64 2.86 6.15
CA ALA A 72 -3.01 3.14 5.78
C ALA A 72 -3.87 1.88 5.90
N ALA A 73 -5.15 2.08 6.22
CA ALA A 73 -6.13 1.01 6.15
C ALA A 73 -6.23 0.44 4.71
N PRO A 74 -6.40 -0.88 4.55
CA PRO A 74 -6.50 -1.47 3.22
C PRO A 74 -7.80 -1.09 2.52
N ASP A 75 -7.70 -0.61 1.29
CA ASP A 75 -8.85 -0.15 0.49
C ASP A 75 -8.87 -0.83 -0.89
N PRO A 76 -10.04 -1.24 -1.42
CA PRO A 76 -10.14 -1.75 -2.80
C PRO A 76 -9.77 -0.71 -3.87
N ASP A 77 -9.88 0.59 -3.57
CA ASP A 77 -9.51 1.68 -4.44
C ASP A 77 -8.08 2.20 -4.14
N PRO A 78 -7.18 2.20 -5.15
CA PRO A 78 -5.79 2.61 -4.95
C PRO A 78 -5.62 4.11 -4.69
N VAL A 79 -6.57 4.95 -5.13
CA VAL A 79 -6.55 6.39 -4.85
C VAL A 79 -6.90 6.62 -3.38
N SER A 80 -7.99 6.03 -2.90
CA SER A 80 -8.38 6.08 -1.48
C SER A 80 -7.27 5.57 -0.56
N ALA A 81 -6.64 4.44 -0.90
CA ALA A 81 -5.53 3.90 -0.13
C ALA A 81 -4.33 4.86 -0.05
N LEU A 82 -4.00 5.56 -1.15
CA LEU A 82 -2.93 6.55 -1.18
C LEU A 82 -3.31 7.82 -0.42
N GLU A 83 -4.55 8.29 -0.56
CA GLU A 83 -5.03 9.48 0.16
C GLU A 83 -5.02 9.24 1.67
N ALA A 84 -5.43 8.06 2.15
CA ALA A 84 -5.31 7.67 3.55
C ALA A 84 -3.85 7.68 4.04
N LEU A 85 -2.92 7.20 3.20
CA LEU A 85 -1.49 7.22 3.47
C LEU A 85 -0.94 8.64 3.59
N LEU A 86 -1.35 9.54 2.69
CA LEU A 86 -0.95 10.95 2.66
C LEU A 86 -1.58 11.77 3.79
N ALA A 87 -2.80 11.43 4.19
CA ALA A 87 -3.50 12.04 5.32
C ALA A 87 -2.85 11.68 6.66
N GLY A 88 -2.02 10.64 6.70
CA GLY A 88 -1.47 10.09 7.94
C GLY A 88 -2.58 9.49 8.82
N ASP A 89 -3.68 9.04 8.21
CA ASP A 89 -4.76 8.31 8.88
C ASP A 89 -4.20 6.95 9.30
N SER A 90 -3.46 7.00 10.41
CA SER A 90 -2.86 5.84 11.04
C SER A 90 -4.00 4.89 11.37
N VAL A 91 -3.84 3.62 10.99
CA VAL A 91 -4.77 2.53 11.32
C VAL A 91 -5.40 2.76 12.69
N PRO A 92 -6.73 2.96 12.81
CA PRO A 92 -7.35 3.26 14.09
C PRO A 92 -7.10 2.11 15.05
N ASP A 93 -6.39 2.42 16.14
CA ASP A 93 -6.15 1.57 17.30
C ASP A 93 -7.46 0.92 17.75
N THR A 94 -7.67 -0.33 17.36
CA THR A 94 -8.84 -1.10 17.79
C THR A 94 -8.45 -2.54 18.11
N ALA A 95 -7.59 -2.69 19.13
CA ALA A 95 -7.45 -3.83 20.03
C ALA A 95 -6.29 -3.48 20.97
N GLY A 96 -6.50 -3.07 22.23
CA GLY A 96 -7.16 -3.87 23.24
C GLY A 96 -6.20 -4.93 23.79
N ASP A 97 -5.28 -4.51 24.67
CA ASP A 97 -4.49 -5.38 25.57
C ASP A 97 -3.74 -6.56 24.92
N ASP A 98 -2.91 -6.28 23.92
CA ASP A 98 -1.70 -7.05 23.59
C ASP A 98 -0.81 -6.09 22.81
N ASP A 99 0.32 -5.70 23.38
CA ASP A 99 1.22 -4.65 22.87
C ASP A 99 1.57 -4.90 21.38
N PRO A 100 1.08 -4.09 20.41
CA PRO A 100 1.65 -4.12 19.09
C PRO A 100 2.93 -3.29 19.14
N HIS A 101 4.04 -3.95 19.50
CA HIS A 101 5.38 -3.39 19.40
C HIS A 101 5.69 -3.08 17.93
N TYR A 102 5.23 -1.93 17.43
CA TYR A 102 5.79 -1.31 16.24
C TYR A 102 7.07 -0.59 16.66
N VAL A 103 8.15 -1.36 16.68
CA VAL A 103 9.48 -0.90 17.06
C VAL A 103 9.96 0.15 16.06
N ARG A 104 10.30 1.32 16.59
CA ARG A 104 11.06 2.38 15.91
C ARG A 104 12.56 2.02 15.86
#